data_AF-A0A7W4HDI6-F1
#
_entry.id   AF-A0A7W4HDI6-F1
#
_cell.length_a   1.000
_cell.length_b   1.000
_cell.length_c   1.000
_cell.angle_alpha   90.00
_cell.angle_beta   90.00
_cell.angle_gamma   90.00
#
_symmetry.space_group_name_H-M   'P 1'
#
loop_
_entity.id
_entity.type
_entity.pdbx_description
1 polymer ?
#
loop_
_entity_poly.entity_id
_entity_poly.type
_entity_poly.pdbx_seq_one_letter_code
_entity_poly.pdbx_strand_id
1 'polypeptide(L)'
;MGEKKNSGIRRIGPRIHGHTIRFELNAVYIITFVVLLLALYAMELSVVMRESRRNAEAELASWGKLERKELNAVLSMSYLLAQQTAGSIAMNIGYGLATRESICGALHADLMSMPDLFAATVSMEQNAVDSLDAHYIRADGLRPNAHFDGGWYKGDRGQIKQLEFHLKNGKTYKYFNDETTSWESPYYEQLKAGIFSTFRIFTPRAFRDLRR
;
A
#
# COMPACT_ATOMS: atom_id res chain seq x y z
N MET A 1 -22.10 116.99 9.93
CA MET A 1 -21.45 116.38 8.74
C MET A 1 -20.46 115.36 9.27
N GLY A 2 -20.60 114.05 9.09
CA GLY A 2 -21.10 113.31 7.93
C GLY A 2 -19.94 112.44 7.43
N GLU A 3 -19.94 111.15 7.82
CA GLU A 3 -19.17 109.97 7.39
C GLU A 3 -17.86 110.08 6.58
N LYS A 4 -16.90 109.17 6.90
CA LYS A 4 -16.54 108.05 6.00
C LYS A 4 -15.85 106.89 6.74
N LYS A 5 -16.53 105.75 6.75
CA LYS A 5 -15.96 104.39 6.95
C LYS A 5 -14.90 104.12 5.88
N ASN A 6 -13.83 103.42 6.25
CA ASN A 6 -13.12 102.58 5.30
C ASN A 6 -12.68 101.25 5.94
N SER A 7 -13.30 100.19 5.45
CA SER A 7 -13.02 98.78 5.69
C SER A 7 -11.70 98.35 5.07
N GLY A 8 -10.91 97.56 5.80
CA GLY A 8 -9.69 96.92 5.29
C GLY A 8 -9.51 95.51 5.84
N ILE A 9 -10.07 94.53 5.11
CA ILE A 9 -9.82 93.09 5.25
C ILE A 9 -8.35 92.80 4.86
N ARG A 10 -7.74 91.78 5.50
CA ARG A 10 -6.73 90.79 4.98
C ARG A 10 -5.65 90.53 6.05
N ARG A 11 -5.12 89.34 6.28
CA ARG A 11 -5.26 87.98 5.72
C ARG A 11 -4.63 87.04 6.77
N ILE A 12 -5.28 85.91 7.07
CA ILE A 12 -4.64 84.83 7.81
C ILE A 12 -3.61 84.20 6.86
N GLY A 13 -2.32 84.43 7.14
CA GLY A 13 -1.22 83.80 6.41
C GLY A 13 -1.14 82.29 6.71
N PRO A 14 -0.58 81.48 5.80
CA PRO A 14 -0.58 80.03 5.92
C PRO A 14 0.31 79.58 7.09
N ARG A 15 -0.18 78.65 7.91
CA ARG A 15 0.64 77.92 8.90
C ARG A 15 1.62 77.01 8.15
N ILE A 16 2.83 77.50 7.92
CA ILE A 16 3.93 76.69 7.41
C ILE A 16 4.33 75.71 8.52
N HIS A 17 4.01 74.43 8.35
CA HIS A 17 4.51 73.35 9.21
C HIS A 17 5.98 73.11 8.83
N GLY A 18 6.90 73.77 9.52
CA GLY A 18 8.33 73.53 9.37
C GLY A 18 8.72 72.20 9.99
N HIS A 19 8.86 71.16 9.17
CA HIS A 19 9.57 69.96 9.57
C HIS A 19 11.05 70.31 9.78
N THR A 20 11.56 70.05 10.98
CA THR A 20 12.96 70.33 11.33
C THR A 20 13.85 69.21 10.79
N ILE A 21 15.00 69.54 10.20
CA ILE A 21 15.99 68.62 9.60
C ILE A 21 16.35 67.44 10.52
N ARG A 22 16.30 67.65 11.85
CA ARG A 22 16.53 66.60 12.86
C ARG A 22 15.46 65.50 12.86
N PHE A 23 14.22 65.84 12.52
CA PHE A 23 13.10 64.90 12.44
C PHE A 23 13.22 63.98 11.22
N GLU A 24 13.65 64.52 10.07
CA GLU A 24 13.94 63.73 8.87
C GLU A 24 15.13 62.80 9.08
N LEU A 25 16.21 63.28 9.73
CA LEU A 25 17.36 62.43 10.02
C LEU A 25 17.02 61.26 10.95
N ASN A 26 16.21 61.50 12.00
CA ASN A 26 15.72 60.45 12.89
C ASN A 26 14.79 59.47 12.17
N ALA A 27 13.91 59.97 11.29
CA ALA A 27 13.03 59.11 10.51
C ALA A 27 13.82 58.18 9.58
N VAL A 28 14.86 58.68 8.90
CA VAL A 28 15.73 57.85 8.03
C VAL A 28 16.48 56.78 8.85
N TYR A 29 16.97 57.12 10.05
CA TYR A 29 17.61 56.14 10.94
C TYR A 29 16.64 55.06 11.42
N ILE A 30 15.42 55.44 11.80
CA ILE A 30 14.40 54.49 12.25
C ILE A 30 13.99 53.57 11.09
N ILE A 31 13.78 54.13 9.89
CA ILE A 31 13.40 53.35 8.72
C ILE A 31 14.51 52.38 8.31
N THR A 32 15.77 52.83 8.25
CA THR A 32 16.90 51.95 7.90
C THR A 32 17.11 50.85 8.93
N PHE A 33 16.96 51.16 10.22
CA PHE A 33 17.03 50.17 11.30
C PHE A 33 15.91 49.12 11.19
N VAL A 34 14.67 49.55 10.93
CA VAL A 34 13.53 48.64 10.73
C VAL A 34 13.73 47.75 9.50
N VAL A 35 14.27 48.29 8.40
CA VAL A 35 14.56 47.51 7.18
C VAL A 35 15.66 46.47 7.45
N LEU A 36 16.72 46.83 8.17
CA LEU A 36 17.76 45.88 8.58
C LEU A 36 17.22 44.75 9.47
N LEU A 37 16.35 45.10 10.42
CA LEU A 37 15.69 44.13 11.30
C LEU A 37 14.78 43.18 10.52
N LEU A 38 13.99 43.69 9.58
CA LEU A 38 13.15 42.88 8.69
C LEU A 38 13.99 41.94 7.82
N ALA A 39 15.12 42.42 7.29
CA ALA A 39 16.02 41.60 6.49
C ALA A 39 16.65 40.45 7.30
N LEU A 40 17.10 40.73 8.53
CA LEU A 40 17.60 39.71 9.46
C LEU A 40 16.52 38.68 9.81
N TYR A 41 15.30 39.16 10.11
CA TYR A 41 14.17 38.28 10.44
C TYR A 41 13.76 37.39 9.27
N ALA A 42 13.73 37.93 8.05
CA ALA A 42 13.45 37.16 6.84
C ALA A 42 14.54 36.11 6.57
N MET A 43 15.80 36.43 6.87
CA MET A 43 16.92 35.50 6.72
C MET A 43 16.82 34.34 7.72
N GLU A 44 16.58 34.61 9.00
CA GLU A 44 16.37 33.56 10.01
C GLU A 44 15.15 32.68 9.67
N LEU A 45 14.03 33.29 9.28
CA LEU A 45 12.83 32.56 8.86
C LEU A 45 13.12 31.64 7.67
N SER A 46 13.96 32.09 6.73
CA SER A 46 14.36 31.29 5.56
C SER A 46 15.22 30.08 5.95
N VAL A 47 16.10 30.22 6.95
CA VAL A 47 16.93 29.13 7.46
C VAL A 47 16.06 28.11 8.18
N VAL A 48 15.21 28.56 9.10
CA VAL A 48 14.28 27.71 9.86
C VAL A 48 13.33 26.96 8.92
N MET A 49 12.77 27.62 7.90
CA MET A 49 11.92 26.97 6.89
C MET A 49 12.66 25.89 6.08
N ARG A 50 13.93 26.13 5.71
CA ARG A 50 14.74 25.14 5.00
C ARG A 50 15.04 23.93 5.87
N GLU A 51 15.34 24.15 7.14
CA GLU A 51 15.65 23.10 8.10
C GLU A 51 14.40 22.28 8.46
N SER A 52 13.26 22.95 8.66
CA SER A 52 11.94 22.30 8.84
C SER A 52 11.58 21.42 7.64
N ARG A 53 11.78 21.91 6.40
CA ARG A 53 11.51 21.11 5.19
C ARG A 53 12.40 19.88 5.12
N ARG A 54 13.71 20.03 5.39
CA ARG A 54 14.65 18.90 5.41
C ARG A 54 14.29 17.87 6.47
N ASN A 55 13.88 18.31 7.65
CA ASN A 55 13.45 17.41 8.72
C ASN A 55 12.16 16.67 8.34
N ALA A 56 11.17 17.37 7.75
CA ALA A 56 9.95 16.74 7.26
C ALA A 56 10.22 15.72 6.14
N GLU A 57 11.13 16.04 5.20
CA GLU A 57 11.55 15.12 4.14
C GLU A 57 12.29 13.88 4.70
N ALA A 58 13.19 14.07 5.67
CA ALA A 58 13.91 12.99 6.33
C ALA A 58 12.98 12.08 7.12
N GLU A 59 12.01 12.67 7.82
CA GLU A 59 10.98 11.94 8.55
C GLU A 59 10.13 11.10 7.58
N LEU A 60 9.59 11.69 6.51
CA LEU A 60 8.85 10.97 5.46
C LEU A 60 9.67 9.83 4.84
N ALA A 61 10.96 10.05 4.56
CA ALA A 61 11.84 9.01 4.04
C ALA A 61 12.06 7.86 5.04
N SER A 62 12.06 8.16 6.34
CA SER A 62 12.18 7.16 7.40
C SER A 62 10.90 6.32 7.52
N TRP A 63 9.73 6.95 7.46
CA TRP A 63 8.43 6.28 7.41
C TRP A 63 8.33 5.33 6.21
N GLY A 64 8.74 5.80 5.02
CA GLY A 64 8.73 4.95 3.82
C GLY A 64 9.70 3.75 3.90
N LYS A 65 10.81 3.86 4.65
CA LYS A 65 11.70 2.72 4.90
C LYS A 65 11.12 1.74 5.91
N LEU A 66 10.47 2.23 6.96
CA LEU A 66 9.79 1.40 7.96
C LEU A 66 8.67 0.59 7.33
N GLU A 67 7.80 1.23 6.56
CA GLU A 67 6.69 0.59 5.86
C GLU A 67 7.18 -0.50 4.88
N ARG A 68 8.21 -0.21 4.08
CA ARG A 68 8.84 -1.22 3.21
C ARG A 68 9.39 -2.41 3.99
N LYS A 69 10.00 -2.16 5.16
CA LYS A 69 10.55 -3.23 6.00
C LYS A 69 9.45 -4.10 6.57
N GLU A 70 8.35 -3.51 7.02
CA GLU A 70 7.17 -4.20 7.52
C GLU A 70 6.51 -5.05 6.42
N LEU A 71 6.24 -4.46 5.25
CA LEU A 71 5.71 -5.19 4.10
C LEU A 71 6.61 -6.37 3.69
N ASN A 72 7.92 -6.14 3.62
CA ASN A 72 8.86 -7.21 3.31
C ASN A 72 8.86 -8.31 4.38
N ALA A 73 8.69 -7.97 5.65
CA ALA A 73 8.62 -8.95 6.74
C ALA A 73 7.36 -9.82 6.64
N VAL A 74 6.19 -9.20 6.42
CA VAL A 74 4.92 -9.91 6.23
C VAL A 74 5.01 -10.84 5.02
N LEU A 75 5.44 -10.33 3.87
CA LEU A 75 5.58 -11.15 2.65
C LEU A 75 6.57 -12.32 2.83
N SER A 76 7.70 -12.07 3.50
CA SER A 76 8.69 -13.13 3.76
C SER A 76 8.14 -14.21 4.69
N MET A 77 7.38 -13.81 5.72
CA MET A 77 6.75 -14.75 6.64
C MET A 77 5.66 -15.58 5.94
N SER A 78 4.79 -14.93 5.15
CA SER A 78 3.77 -15.62 4.36
C SER A 78 4.41 -16.62 3.38
N TYR A 79 5.53 -16.24 2.77
CA TYR A 79 6.27 -17.12 1.87
C TYR A 79 6.85 -18.34 2.59
N LEU A 80 7.52 -18.14 3.72
CA LEU A 80 8.09 -19.24 4.50
C LEU A 80 7.01 -20.21 5.00
N LEU A 81 5.87 -19.67 5.46
CA LEU A 81 4.72 -20.47 5.88
C LEU A 81 4.19 -21.32 4.71
N ALA A 82 3.97 -20.68 3.55
CA ALA A 82 3.52 -21.39 2.35
C ALA A 82 4.49 -22.49 1.91
N GLN A 83 5.80 -22.24 1.96
CA GLN A 83 6.81 -23.25 1.65
C GLN A 83 6.81 -24.42 2.64
N GLN A 84 6.71 -24.12 3.94
CA GLN A 84 6.68 -25.14 4.98
C GLN A 84 5.44 -26.03 4.83
N THR A 85 4.27 -25.43 4.62
CA THR A 85 3.02 -26.17 4.44
C THR A 85 3.03 -26.97 3.14
N ALA A 86 3.47 -26.39 2.03
CA ALA A 86 3.61 -27.12 0.76
C ALA A 86 4.59 -28.31 0.89
N GLY A 87 5.72 -28.13 1.58
CA GLY A 87 6.68 -29.20 1.84
C GLY A 87 6.08 -30.33 2.70
N SER A 88 5.35 -29.98 3.76
CA SER A 88 4.64 -30.93 4.62
C SER A 88 3.58 -31.72 3.84
N ILE A 89 2.77 -31.02 3.02
CA ILE A 89 1.76 -31.64 2.17
C ILE A 89 2.41 -32.59 1.16
N ALA A 90 3.46 -32.16 0.46
CA ALA A 90 4.17 -33.00 -0.52
C ALA A 90 4.77 -34.26 0.14
N MET A 91 5.33 -34.13 1.34
CA MET A 91 5.83 -35.25 2.13
C MET A 91 4.70 -36.22 2.48
N ASN A 92 3.55 -35.73 2.96
CA ASN A 92 2.39 -36.57 3.30
C ASN A 92 1.81 -37.28 2.08
N ILE A 93 1.80 -36.63 0.90
CA ILE A 93 1.41 -37.27 -0.36
C ILE A 93 2.38 -38.41 -0.69
N GLY A 94 3.69 -38.15 -0.58
CA GLY A 94 4.73 -39.16 -0.83
C GLY A 94 4.63 -40.40 0.07
N TYR A 95 4.14 -40.24 1.31
CA TYR A 95 3.88 -41.36 2.23
C TYR A 95 2.49 -41.99 2.09
N GLY A 96 1.62 -41.47 1.21
CA GLY A 96 0.24 -41.94 1.06
C GLY A 96 -0.65 -41.64 2.28
N LEU A 97 -0.28 -40.63 3.08
CA LEU A 97 -1.00 -40.20 4.28
C LEU A 97 -1.88 -38.96 4.03
N ALA A 98 -1.68 -38.28 2.90
CA ALA A 98 -2.42 -37.07 2.58
C ALA A 98 -3.88 -37.38 2.22
N THR A 99 -4.80 -36.68 2.89
CA THR A 99 -6.21 -36.56 2.48
C THR A 99 -6.54 -35.09 2.20
N ARG A 100 -7.59 -34.84 1.40
CA ARG A 100 -8.06 -33.48 1.12
C ARG A 100 -8.41 -32.72 2.39
N GLU A 101 -8.97 -33.41 3.39
CA GLU A 101 -9.29 -32.87 4.72
C GLU A 101 -8.02 -32.50 5.48
N SER A 102 -7.00 -33.35 5.47
CA SER A 102 -5.72 -33.06 6.15
C SER A 102 -5.00 -31.85 5.54
N ILE A 103 -5.03 -31.75 4.20
CA ILE A 103 -4.44 -30.63 3.47
C ILE A 103 -5.20 -29.34 3.78
N CYS A 104 -6.53 -29.37 3.71
CA CYS A 104 -7.35 -28.20 4.04
C CYS A 104 -7.23 -27.84 5.53
N GLY A 105 -7.05 -28.81 6.43
CA GLY A 105 -6.79 -28.58 7.84
C GLY A 105 -5.47 -27.83 8.08
N ALA A 106 -4.40 -28.18 7.36
CA ALA A 106 -3.13 -27.46 7.40
C ALA A 106 -3.28 -26.01 6.92
N LEU A 107 -3.97 -25.79 5.79
CA LEU A 107 -4.24 -24.44 5.28
C LEU A 107 -5.09 -23.59 6.24
N HIS A 108 -6.04 -24.21 6.94
CA HIS A 108 -6.81 -23.53 7.98
C HIS A 108 -5.92 -23.10 9.15
N ALA A 109 -5.02 -23.98 9.59
CA ALA A 109 -4.06 -23.68 10.65
C ALA A 109 -3.13 -22.51 10.26
N ASP A 110 -2.67 -22.47 9.01
CA ASP A 110 -1.88 -21.35 8.49
C ASP A 110 -2.63 -20.03 8.57
N LEU A 111 -3.88 -20.01 8.09
CA LEU A 111 -4.74 -18.82 8.10
C LEU A 111 -5.04 -18.33 9.53
N MET A 112 -5.14 -19.26 10.48
CA MET A 112 -5.31 -18.96 11.91
C MET A 112 -4.02 -18.44 12.56
N SER A 113 -2.87 -18.97 12.14
CA SER A 113 -1.56 -18.60 12.70
C SER A 113 -1.07 -17.23 12.24
N MET A 114 -1.53 -16.76 11.07
CA MET A 114 -1.10 -15.50 10.48
C MET A 114 -2.30 -14.56 10.24
N PRO A 115 -2.54 -13.58 11.14
CA PRO A 115 -3.67 -12.65 11.04
C PRO A 115 -3.72 -11.84 9.75
N ASP A 116 -2.56 -11.57 9.13
CA ASP A 116 -2.45 -10.77 7.91
C ASP A 116 -2.80 -11.56 6.63
N LEU A 117 -2.90 -12.89 6.70
CA LEU A 117 -3.31 -13.69 5.55
C LEU A 117 -4.80 -13.52 5.27
N PHE A 118 -5.14 -13.16 4.04
CA PHE A 118 -6.53 -13.11 3.60
C PHE A 118 -7.07 -14.51 3.27
N ALA A 119 -6.25 -15.36 2.64
CA ALA A 119 -6.64 -16.70 2.23
C ALA A 119 -5.43 -17.65 2.21
N ALA A 120 -5.72 -18.95 2.37
CA ALA A 120 -4.77 -20.04 2.20
C ALA A 120 -5.45 -21.10 1.34
N THR A 121 -4.94 -21.33 0.14
CA THR A 121 -5.55 -22.19 -0.88
C THR A 121 -4.51 -23.09 -1.53
N VAL A 122 -4.97 -24.21 -2.08
CA VAL A 122 -4.17 -25.12 -2.87
C VAL A 122 -4.98 -25.59 -4.07
N SER A 123 -4.30 -25.67 -5.21
CA SER A 123 -4.83 -26.27 -6.42
C SER A 123 -3.84 -27.33 -6.87
N MET A 124 -4.32 -28.54 -7.12
CA MET A 124 -3.52 -29.70 -7.50
C MET A 124 -4.04 -30.35 -8.76
N GLU A 125 -3.16 -31.03 -9.49
CA GLU A 125 -3.53 -31.72 -10.71
C GLU A 125 -4.56 -32.81 -10.40
N GLN A 126 -5.35 -33.16 -11.41
CA GLN A 126 -6.34 -34.22 -11.29
C GLN A 126 -5.70 -35.52 -10.78
N ASN A 127 -6.30 -36.08 -9.74
CA ASN A 127 -5.88 -37.27 -9.02
C ASN A 127 -4.47 -37.18 -8.36
N ALA A 128 -3.96 -35.98 -8.09
CA ALA A 128 -2.65 -35.81 -7.44
C ALA A 128 -2.60 -36.29 -5.98
N VAL A 129 -3.76 -36.33 -5.30
CA VAL A 129 -3.88 -36.76 -3.89
C VAL A 129 -4.54 -38.14 -3.79
N ASP A 130 -5.67 -38.31 -4.48
CA ASP A 130 -6.51 -39.49 -4.41
C ASP A 130 -7.22 -39.71 -5.77
N SER A 131 -8.03 -40.76 -5.89
CA SER A 131 -8.80 -41.04 -7.13
C SER A 131 -10.20 -40.41 -7.14
N LEU A 132 -10.51 -39.49 -6.22
CA LEU A 132 -11.85 -38.92 -6.09
C LEU A 132 -12.20 -38.02 -7.28
N ASP A 133 -11.25 -37.31 -7.90
CA ASP A 133 -11.54 -36.49 -9.08
C ASP A 133 -12.15 -37.34 -10.21
N ALA A 134 -11.49 -38.45 -10.56
CA ALA A 134 -12.00 -39.40 -11.54
C ALA A 134 -13.31 -40.08 -11.11
N HIS A 135 -13.56 -40.24 -9.81
CA HIS A 135 -14.83 -40.75 -9.31
C HIS A 135 -15.97 -39.75 -9.55
N TYR A 136 -15.81 -38.50 -9.12
CA TYR A 136 -16.84 -37.47 -9.25
C TYR A 136 -17.09 -37.06 -10.71
N ILE A 137 -16.07 -37.12 -11.58
CA ILE A 137 -16.27 -36.97 -13.04
C ILE A 137 -17.23 -38.04 -13.58
N ARG A 138 -17.05 -39.29 -13.18
CA ARG A 138 -17.89 -40.41 -13.67
C ARG A 138 -19.27 -40.45 -13.01
N ALA A 139 -19.33 -40.24 -11.69
CA ALA A 139 -20.54 -40.41 -10.89
C ALA A 139 -21.45 -39.18 -10.94
N ASP A 140 -20.88 -37.98 -10.87
CA ASP A 140 -21.59 -36.71 -10.75
C ASP A 140 -21.59 -35.89 -12.05
N GLY A 141 -21.04 -36.44 -13.14
CA GLY A 141 -20.98 -35.80 -14.44
C GLY A 141 -20.14 -34.52 -14.44
N LEU A 142 -19.13 -34.42 -13.57
CA LEU A 142 -18.21 -33.29 -13.59
C LEU A 142 -17.41 -33.25 -14.90
N ARG A 143 -16.92 -32.06 -15.25
CA ARG A 143 -16.13 -31.89 -16.48
C ARG A 143 -14.81 -32.68 -16.36
N PRO A 144 -14.23 -33.16 -17.47
CA PRO A 144 -13.01 -33.96 -17.45
C PRO A 144 -11.79 -33.28 -16.81
N ASN A 145 -11.81 -31.95 -16.68
CA ASN A 145 -10.77 -31.13 -16.06
C ASN A 145 -11.03 -30.84 -14.57
N ALA A 146 -12.03 -31.47 -13.96
CA ALA A 146 -12.27 -31.35 -12.53
C ALA A 146 -11.04 -31.87 -11.76
N HIS A 147 -10.60 -31.09 -10.79
CA HIS A 147 -9.39 -31.32 -10.02
C HIS A 147 -9.56 -30.85 -8.58
N PHE A 148 -8.62 -31.23 -7.72
CA PHE A 148 -8.61 -30.78 -6.34
C PHE A 148 -8.22 -29.31 -6.25
N ASP A 149 -9.17 -28.50 -5.80
CA ASP A 149 -8.98 -27.11 -5.44
C ASP A 149 -9.70 -26.87 -4.12
N GLY A 150 -9.01 -26.27 -3.15
CA GLY A 150 -9.53 -26.17 -1.79
C GLY A 150 -8.74 -25.20 -0.93
N GLY A 151 -9.37 -24.74 0.14
CA GLY A 151 -8.74 -23.82 1.08
C GLY A 151 -9.72 -23.05 1.92
N TRP A 152 -9.23 -21.97 2.49
CA TRP A 152 -9.94 -21.11 3.42
C TRP A 152 -9.64 -19.65 3.11
N TYR A 153 -10.61 -18.79 3.38
CA TYR A 153 -10.48 -17.34 3.23
C TYR A 153 -11.18 -16.62 4.37
N LYS A 154 -10.73 -15.40 4.66
CA LYS A 154 -11.39 -14.49 5.60
C LYS A 154 -12.50 -13.76 4.85
N GLY A 155 -13.74 -14.10 5.18
CA GLY A 155 -14.92 -13.40 4.70
C GLY A 155 -15.18 -12.10 5.48
N ASP A 156 -16.35 -11.54 5.26
CA ASP A 156 -16.78 -10.30 5.92
C ASP A 156 -16.66 -10.40 7.44
N ARG A 157 -16.13 -9.35 8.07
CA ARG A 157 -15.89 -9.25 9.52
C ARG A 157 -14.84 -10.24 10.06
N GLY A 158 -13.97 -10.78 9.20
CA GLY A 158 -12.85 -11.65 9.61
C GLY A 158 -13.26 -13.09 9.92
N GLN A 159 -14.48 -13.50 9.59
CA GLN A 159 -14.92 -14.89 9.74
C GLN A 159 -14.19 -15.77 8.73
N ILE A 160 -13.56 -16.84 9.20
CA ILE A 160 -12.91 -17.81 8.32
C ILE A 160 -13.98 -18.71 7.69
N LYS A 161 -13.98 -18.76 6.35
CA LYS A 161 -14.90 -19.55 5.55
C LYS A 161 -14.12 -20.50 4.66
N GLN A 162 -14.69 -21.68 4.45
CA GLN A 162 -14.12 -22.66 3.53
C GLN A 162 -14.41 -22.23 2.09
N LEU A 163 -13.48 -22.52 1.19
CA LEU A 163 -13.66 -22.32 -0.24
C LEU A 163 -14.75 -23.29 -0.76
N GLU A 164 -15.69 -22.75 -1.54
CA GLU A 164 -16.80 -23.51 -2.10
C GLU A 164 -17.00 -23.12 -3.56
N PHE A 165 -17.09 -24.13 -4.43
CA PHE A 165 -17.22 -23.98 -5.88
C PHE A 165 -18.60 -24.39 -6.34
N HIS A 166 -19.27 -23.50 -7.06
CA HIS A 166 -20.57 -23.75 -7.63
C HIS A 166 -20.36 -24.24 -9.07
N LEU A 167 -20.43 -25.55 -9.27
CA LEU A 167 -20.09 -26.17 -10.56
C LEU A 167 -21.29 -26.17 -11.51
N LYS A 168 -21.03 -26.37 -12.81
CA LYS A 168 -22.06 -26.34 -13.86
C LYS A 168 -23.14 -27.41 -13.73
N ASN A 169 -22.88 -28.46 -12.94
CA ASN A 169 -23.89 -29.46 -12.61
C ASN A 169 -24.92 -28.96 -11.57
N GLY A 170 -24.84 -27.70 -11.14
CA GLY A 170 -25.76 -27.08 -10.19
C GLY A 170 -25.51 -27.44 -8.73
N LYS A 171 -24.44 -28.19 -8.44
CA LYS A 171 -24.04 -28.58 -7.09
C LYS A 171 -22.83 -27.76 -6.62
N THR A 172 -22.75 -27.58 -5.31
CA THR A 172 -21.63 -26.90 -4.65
C THR A 172 -20.69 -27.92 -4.05
N TYR A 173 -19.39 -27.76 -4.31
CA TYR A 173 -18.33 -28.64 -3.81
C TYR A 173 -17.26 -27.85 -3.07
N LYS A 174 -16.65 -28.47 -2.06
CA LYS A 174 -15.59 -27.85 -1.24
C LYS A 174 -14.17 -28.12 -1.76
N TYR A 175 -14.02 -29.19 -2.52
CA TYR A 175 -12.71 -29.74 -2.93
C TYR A 175 -12.62 -30.00 -4.44
N PHE A 176 -13.53 -29.45 -5.22
CA PHE A 176 -13.59 -29.69 -6.66
C PHE A 176 -13.87 -28.38 -7.37
N ASN A 177 -12.97 -28.07 -8.31
CA ASN A 177 -13.16 -26.98 -9.26
C ASN A 177 -13.03 -27.54 -10.68
N ASP A 178 -13.86 -27.05 -11.60
CA ASP A 178 -13.84 -27.42 -13.02
C ASP A 178 -13.32 -26.29 -13.92
N GLU A 179 -12.83 -25.20 -13.33
CA GLU A 179 -12.17 -24.10 -14.01
C GLU A 179 -10.65 -24.30 -14.05
N THR A 180 -10.06 -24.24 -15.24
CA THR A 180 -8.59 -24.39 -15.45
C THR A 180 -7.86 -23.05 -15.57
N THR A 181 -8.54 -21.94 -15.33
CA THR A 181 -8.02 -20.57 -15.53
C THR A 181 -6.72 -20.30 -14.75
N SER A 182 -6.57 -20.90 -13.57
CA SER A 182 -5.36 -20.83 -12.75
C SER A 182 -4.17 -21.59 -13.35
N TRP A 183 -4.44 -22.71 -14.02
CA TRP A 183 -3.46 -23.60 -14.65
C TRP A 183 -2.94 -23.04 -15.97
N GLU A 184 -3.82 -22.34 -16.70
CA GLU A 184 -3.51 -21.70 -17.98
C GLU A 184 -2.72 -20.38 -17.83
N SER A 185 -2.48 -19.94 -16.59
CA SER A 185 -1.70 -18.74 -16.32
C SER A 185 -0.23 -18.94 -16.72
N PRO A 186 0.39 -17.98 -17.43
CA PRO A 186 1.82 -18.04 -17.78
C PRO A 186 2.74 -18.24 -16.57
N TYR A 187 2.29 -17.80 -15.38
CA TYR A 187 3.01 -18.00 -14.13
C TYR A 187 3.02 -19.47 -13.70
N TYR A 188 1.88 -20.16 -13.82
CA TYR A 188 1.75 -21.57 -13.45
C TYR A 188 2.58 -22.48 -14.38
N GLU A 189 2.55 -22.20 -15.68
CA GLU A 189 3.37 -22.89 -16.67
C GLU A 189 4.88 -22.76 -16.37
N GLN A 190 5.34 -21.58 -15.95
CA GLN A 190 6.73 -21.37 -15.55
C GLN A 190 7.09 -22.09 -14.24
N LEU A 191 6.17 -22.17 -13.28
CA LEU A 191 6.35 -22.96 -12.06
C LEU A 191 6.48 -24.45 -12.39
N LYS A 192 5.60 -24.98 -13.24
CA LYS A 192 5.61 -26.38 -13.70
C LYS A 192 6.89 -26.74 -14.46
N ALA A 193 7.41 -25.81 -15.24
CA ALA A 193 8.70 -25.95 -15.94
C ALA A 193 9.93 -25.92 -14.99
N GLY A 194 9.74 -25.75 -13.68
CA GLY A 194 10.82 -25.73 -12.69
C GLY A 194 11.67 -24.45 -12.71
N ILE A 195 11.25 -23.43 -13.45
CA ILE A 195 11.98 -22.18 -13.66
C ILE A 195 12.07 -21.37 -12.35
N PHE A 196 11.12 -21.58 -11.44
CA PHE A 196 10.98 -20.84 -10.18
C PHE A 196 11.26 -21.66 -8.91
N SER A 197 12.10 -22.70 -8.99
CA SER A 197 12.55 -23.44 -7.78
C SER A 197 13.33 -22.56 -6.78
N THR A 198 13.69 -21.32 -7.15
CA THR A 198 14.23 -20.29 -6.26
C THR A 198 13.58 -18.95 -6.59
N PHE A 199 12.53 -18.57 -5.87
CA PHE A 199 11.89 -17.27 -6.05
C PHE A 199 12.82 -16.18 -5.49
N ARG A 200 13.70 -15.64 -6.35
CA ARG A 200 14.44 -14.41 -6.05
C ARG A 200 13.40 -13.33 -5.82
N ILE A 201 13.37 -12.82 -4.59
CA ILE A 201 12.62 -11.61 -4.18
C ILE A 201 12.63 -10.62 -5.33
N PHE A 202 11.44 -10.28 -5.82
CA PHE A 202 11.20 -9.35 -6.91
C PHE A 202 11.99 -8.06 -6.66
N THR A 203 13.14 -7.93 -7.30
CA THR A 203 13.81 -6.65 -7.46
C THR A 203 13.11 -5.90 -8.60
N PRO A 204 13.02 -4.56 -8.54
CA PRO A 204 12.20 -3.75 -9.46
C PRO A 204 12.63 -3.79 -10.95
N ARG A 205 13.58 -4.65 -11.34
CA ARG A 205 13.95 -4.89 -12.74
C ARG A 205 12.99 -5.82 -13.49
N ALA A 206 12.29 -6.72 -12.81
CA ALA A 206 11.46 -7.73 -13.47
C ALA A 206 10.15 -7.19 -14.09
N PHE A 207 9.73 -5.97 -13.75
CA PHE A 207 8.52 -5.36 -14.31
C PHE A 207 8.67 -4.83 -15.74
N ARG A 208 9.90 -4.79 -16.29
CA ARG A 208 10.15 -4.23 -17.61
C ARG A 208 9.94 -5.26 -18.74
N ASP A 209 10.03 -6.55 -18.43
CA ASP A 209 9.99 -7.61 -19.44
C ASP A 209 8.61 -8.27 -19.60
N LEU A 210 7.64 -7.97 -18.73
CA LEU A 210 6.24 -8.43 -18.84
C LEU A 210 5.34 -7.48 -19.66
N ARG A 211 5.94 -6.55 -20.40
CA ARG A 211 5.21 -5.55 -21.20
C ARG A 211 5.54 -5.61 -22.70
N ARG A 212 5.89 -6.80 -23.20
CA ARG A 212 6.02 -7.09 -24.64
C ARG A 212 5.20 -8.31 -25.00
#